data_AF-A0A4Y3HS57-F1
#
_entry.id   AF-A0A4Y3HS57-F1
#
_cell.length_a   1.000
_cell.length_b   1.000
_cell.length_c   1.000
_cell.angle_alpha   90.00
_cell.angle_beta   90.00
_cell.angle_gamma   90.00
#
_symmetry.space_group_name_H-M   'P 1'
#
loop_
_entity.id
_entity.type
_entity.pdbx_description
1 polymer ?
#
loop_
_entity_poly.entity_id
_entity_poly.type
_entity_poly.pdbx_seq_one_letter_code
_entity_poly.pdbx_strand_id
1 'polypeptide(L)'
;MMLGGIAYLYPWKCSCNNKRAIAFIGIALVLSSYAFLSEENLWPGYLALIPVLGAYFVIVANRQNSKITNNLAFQIFGKWSYSIYLWHWPILVYCFIYELNINFAVYVFITLTLSFASFSFVEKRSKKVNVIFTLLVSLSLMIITASLYQYQEHSIEEKTLKLNVSGKGYEFCDGIEKHCTYYGKDGKVDFFLWGDSHSIALSHYLANEGYNFVVFKTSGCPPIQGVRRHDGMGNAGNCNQKKNDIIFNKIKESNASDQVIMIGRWSLYRYGWIRNGKLQKATHFLCSDNCELDIERDDSFNVMKRNLKKTVNSLNNKKIIIFLGNPILTKRGIDQPEQKLSFYEHKEFQSDTDEFIKSLSSKKVNFIESSPFFFVQDNVVVYEKDNFLYKDDNHPTVYGWDFVFKKGFKSVFDSSVGRN
;
A
#
# COMPACT_ATOMS: atom_id res chain seq x y z
N MET A 1 -9.18 13.11 -24.95
CA MET A 1 -8.41 13.74 -26.05
C MET A 1 -8.91 13.36 -27.44
N MET A 2 -9.22 12.08 -27.74
CA MET A 2 -9.66 11.65 -29.08
C MET A 2 -10.88 12.41 -29.65
N LEU A 3 -11.96 12.56 -28.88
CA LEU A 3 -13.15 13.30 -29.34
C LEU A 3 -12.88 14.79 -29.57
N GLY A 4 -11.95 15.40 -28.82
CA GLY A 4 -11.51 16.77 -29.08
C GLY A 4 -10.76 16.89 -30.42
N GLY A 5 -9.92 15.91 -30.75
CA GLY A 5 -9.27 15.82 -32.07
C GLY A 5 -10.28 15.65 -33.21
N ILE A 6 -11.32 14.83 -33.00
CA ILE A 6 -12.41 14.67 -33.97
C ILE A 6 -13.16 15.99 -34.16
N ALA A 7 -13.49 16.71 -33.09
CA ALA A 7 -14.16 18.01 -33.18
C ALA A 7 -13.35 19.05 -33.98
N TYR A 8 -12.02 19.00 -33.86
CA TYR A 8 -11.11 19.90 -34.57
C TYR A 8 -10.94 19.51 -36.05
N LEU A 9 -10.71 18.24 -36.34
CA LEU A 9 -10.45 17.75 -37.70
C LEU A 9 -11.72 17.62 -38.55
N TYR A 10 -12.87 17.34 -37.94
CA TYR A 10 -14.15 17.07 -38.62
C TYR A 10 -15.31 17.90 -38.03
N PRO A 11 -15.28 19.24 -38.15
CA PRO A 11 -16.30 20.11 -37.57
C PRO A 11 -17.66 19.96 -38.27
N TRP A 12 -18.76 19.95 -37.49
CA TRP A 12 -20.11 19.85 -38.04
C TRP A 12 -20.59 21.15 -38.68
N LYS A 13 -21.25 21.03 -39.84
CA LYS A 13 -22.01 22.13 -40.46
C LYS A 13 -23.48 22.06 -40.02
N CYS A 14 -23.80 22.63 -38.86
CA CYS A 14 -25.18 22.68 -38.35
C CYS A 14 -25.83 24.07 -38.54
N SER A 15 -27.15 24.11 -38.68
CA SER A 15 -27.96 25.35 -38.64
C SER A 15 -27.95 26.00 -37.24
N CYS A 16 -28.29 27.29 -37.15
CA CYS A 16 -28.23 28.05 -35.90
C CYS A 16 -29.09 27.47 -34.77
N ASN A 17 -30.29 26.97 -35.06
CA ASN A 17 -31.18 26.36 -34.06
C ASN A 17 -30.60 25.05 -33.52
N ASN A 18 -30.01 24.24 -34.40
CA ASN A 18 -29.38 22.98 -34.02
C ASN A 18 -28.15 23.22 -33.13
N LYS A 19 -27.35 24.25 -33.41
CA LYS A 19 -26.21 24.64 -32.55
C LYS A 19 -26.65 25.00 -31.13
N ARG A 20 -27.78 25.68 -30.96
CA ARG A 20 -28.30 26.05 -29.63
C ARG A 20 -28.72 24.82 -28.83
N ALA A 21 -29.46 23.91 -29.44
CA ALA A 21 -29.87 22.66 -28.80
C ALA A 21 -28.66 21.79 -28.42
N ILE A 22 -27.72 21.60 -29.35
CA ILE A 22 -26.50 20.80 -29.11
C ILE A 22 -25.67 21.39 -27.96
N ALA A 23 -25.47 22.72 -27.92
CA ALA A 23 -24.75 23.35 -26.82
C ALA A 23 -25.44 23.15 -25.47
N PHE A 24 -26.77 23.23 -25.42
CA PHE A 24 -27.53 23.04 -24.19
C PHE A 24 -27.46 21.59 -23.71
N ILE A 25 -27.63 20.63 -24.63
CA ILE A 25 -27.46 19.20 -24.34
C ILE A 25 -26.04 18.94 -23.83
N GLY A 26 -25.03 19.54 -24.46
CA GLY A 26 -23.63 19.42 -24.04
C GLY A 26 -23.40 19.89 -22.60
N ILE A 27 -23.91 21.08 -22.26
CA ILE A 27 -23.84 21.63 -20.90
C ILE A 27 -24.61 20.73 -19.91
N ALA A 28 -25.81 20.27 -20.28
CA ALA A 28 -26.63 19.42 -19.43
C ALA A 28 -25.92 18.09 -19.11
N LEU A 29 -25.23 17.49 -20.07
CA LEU A 29 -24.43 16.27 -19.86
C LEU A 29 -23.23 16.50 -18.93
N VAL A 30 -22.56 17.66 -19.05
CA VAL A 30 -21.46 18.01 -18.13
C VAL A 30 -22.01 18.21 -16.72
N LEU A 31 -23.11 18.94 -16.55
CA LEU A 31 -23.71 19.17 -15.23
C LEU A 31 -24.28 17.89 -14.61
N SER A 32 -24.91 17.02 -15.41
CA SER A 32 -25.41 15.73 -14.93
C SER A 32 -24.27 14.83 -14.47
N SER A 33 -23.12 14.86 -15.15
CA SER A 33 -21.95 14.11 -14.70
C SER A 33 -21.49 14.53 -13.30
N TYR A 34 -21.55 15.83 -12.98
CA TYR A 34 -21.24 16.32 -11.64
C TYR A 34 -22.29 15.91 -10.58
N ALA A 35 -23.58 15.91 -10.96
CA ALA A 35 -24.67 15.62 -10.04
C ALA A 35 -24.86 14.11 -9.73
N PHE A 36 -24.57 13.24 -10.69
CA PHE A 36 -24.90 11.81 -10.61
C PHE A 36 -23.68 10.89 -10.50
N LEU A 37 -22.47 11.34 -10.84
CA LEU A 37 -21.27 10.53 -10.67
C LEU A 37 -20.68 10.74 -9.27
N SER A 38 -20.55 9.65 -8.53
CA SER A 38 -19.93 9.58 -7.20
C SER A 38 -18.66 8.71 -7.22
N GLU A 39 -17.89 8.77 -6.13
CA GLU A 39 -16.69 7.96 -5.88
C GLU A 39 -16.96 6.44 -5.85
N GLU A 40 -18.22 6.03 -5.70
CA GLU A 40 -18.62 4.61 -5.70
C GLU A 40 -18.69 4.01 -7.11
N ASN A 41 -18.72 4.84 -8.14
CA ASN A 41 -18.75 4.40 -9.52
C ASN A 41 -17.36 3.94 -9.98
N LEU A 42 -17.31 2.89 -10.80
CA LEU A 42 -16.06 2.42 -11.40
C LEU A 42 -15.45 3.52 -12.29
N TRP A 43 -14.28 4.03 -11.90
CA TRP A 43 -13.55 5.08 -12.62
C TRP A 43 -12.08 4.71 -12.88
N PRO A 44 -11.54 4.95 -14.08
CA PRO A 44 -12.23 5.38 -15.30
C PRO A 44 -13.07 4.24 -15.91
N GLY A 45 -14.22 4.58 -16.50
CA GLY A 45 -15.15 3.60 -17.08
C GLY A 45 -16.02 4.21 -18.18
N TYR A 46 -17.01 3.46 -18.68
CA TYR A 46 -17.92 3.92 -19.75
C TYR A 46 -18.70 5.19 -19.37
N LEU A 47 -18.93 5.43 -18.06
CA LEU A 47 -19.57 6.64 -17.55
C LEU A 47 -18.79 7.92 -17.89
N ALA A 48 -17.48 7.83 -18.15
CA ALA A 48 -16.67 8.96 -18.63
C ALA A 48 -17.14 9.46 -20.01
N LEU A 49 -17.87 8.66 -20.79
CA LEU A 49 -18.45 9.10 -22.06
C LEU A 49 -19.43 10.26 -21.86
N ILE A 50 -20.14 10.31 -20.72
CA ILE A 50 -21.14 11.35 -20.44
C ILE A 50 -20.51 12.76 -20.45
N PRO A 51 -19.53 13.08 -19.58
CA PRO A 51 -18.88 14.40 -19.61
C PRO A 51 -18.08 14.64 -20.88
N VAL A 52 -17.50 13.60 -21.50
CA VAL A 52 -16.70 13.75 -22.71
C VAL A 52 -17.57 14.10 -23.92
N LEU A 53 -18.71 13.44 -24.10
CA LEU A 53 -19.70 13.79 -25.14
C LEU A 53 -20.31 15.16 -24.86
N GLY A 54 -20.56 15.47 -23.58
CA GLY A 54 -21.00 16.81 -23.16
C GLY A 54 -20.05 17.91 -23.63
N ALA A 55 -18.77 17.79 -23.30
CA ALA A 55 -17.73 18.72 -23.73
C ALA A 55 -17.59 18.76 -25.26
N TYR A 56 -17.64 17.61 -25.93
CA TYR A 56 -17.61 17.51 -27.39
C TYR A 56 -18.74 18.30 -28.04
N PHE A 57 -19.98 18.16 -27.57
CA PHE A 57 -21.13 18.91 -28.09
C PHE A 57 -21.01 20.42 -27.85
N VAL A 58 -20.48 20.84 -26.70
CA VAL A 58 -20.21 22.26 -26.45
C VAL A 58 -19.20 22.82 -27.47
N ILE A 59 -18.13 22.09 -27.74
CA ILE A 59 -17.08 22.50 -28.69
C ILE A 59 -17.64 22.54 -30.13
N VAL A 60 -18.30 21.48 -30.58
CA VAL A 60 -18.82 21.37 -31.96
C VAL A 60 -19.95 22.37 -32.24
N ALA A 61 -20.78 22.68 -31.24
CA ALA A 61 -21.81 23.71 -31.38
C ALA A 61 -21.22 25.10 -31.68
N ASN A 62 -19.98 25.36 -31.23
CA ASN A 62 -19.19 26.55 -31.53
C ASN A 62 -19.99 27.86 -31.47
N ARG A 63 -20.74 28.06 -30.38
CA ARG A 63 -21.64 29.23 -30.23
C ARG A 63 -20.89 30.44 -29.68
N GLN A 64 -20.40 31.26 -30.60
CA GLN A 64 -19.72 32.53 -30.27
C GLN A 64 -20.66 33.55 -29.60
N ASN A 65 -21.97 33.49 -29.82
CA ASN A 65 -22.94 34.45 -29.24
C ASN A 65 -23.59 33.97 -27.93
N SER A 66 -23.01 32.97 -27.25
CA SER A 66 -23.57 32.40 -26.02
C SER A 66 -23.18 33.27 -24.81
N LYS A 67 -24.16 33.86 -24.12
CA LYS A 67 -23.90 34.63 -22.88
C LYS A 67 -23.32 33.78 -21.74
N ILE A 68 -23.57 32.46 -21.77
CA ILE A 68 -23.13 31.52 -20.73
C ILE A 68 -21.65 31.18 -20.90
N THR A 69 -21.19 30.96 -22.14
CA THR A 69 -19.83 30.43 -22.41
C THR A 69 -18.90 31.48 -23.03
N ASN A 70 -19.45 32.54 -23.65
CA ASN A 70 -18.69 33.67 -24.18
C ASN A 70 -18.72 34.86 -23.19
N ASN A 71 -18.26 34.62 -21.97
CA ASN A 71 -18.01 35.70 -20.99
C ASN A 71 -16.53 35.69 -20.57
N LEU A 72 -16.08 36.80 -19.99
CA LEU A 72 -14.68 37.02 -19.64
C LEU A 72 -14.11 35.91 -18.76
N ALA A 73 -14.86 35.44 -17.75
CA ALA A 73 -14.39 34.42 -16.83
C ALA A 73 -14.12 33.09 -17.56
N PHE A 74 -15.10 32.58 -18.30
CA PHE A 74 -14.95 31.34 -19.07
C PHE A 74 -13.83 31.42 -20.10
N GLN A 75 -13.63 32.59 -20.73
CA GLN A 75 -12.54 32.79 -21.67
C GLN A 75 -11.16 32.82 -20.97
N ILE A 76 -11.04 33.41 -19.78
CA ILE A 76 -9.81 33.41 -18.99
C ILE A 76 -9.47 31.98 -18.54
N PHE A 77 -10.41 31.29 -17.90
CA PHE A 77 -10.20 29.91 -17.44
C PHE A 77 -9.97 28.94 -18.61
N GLY A 78 -10.66 29.13 -19.73
CA GLY A 78 -10.43 28.37 -20.95
C GLY A 78 -8.99 28.53 -21.48
N LYS A 79 -8.46 29.76 -21.49
CA LYS A 79 -7.06 30.04 -21.88
C LYS A 79 -6.06 29.40 -20.92
N TRP A 80 -6.34 29.37 -19.62
CA TRP A 80 -5.44 28.80 -18.62
C TRP A 80 -5.64 27.29 -18.41
N SER A 81 -6.62 26.68 -19.07
CA SER A 81 -7.09 25.32 -18.77
C SER A 81 -5.99 24.26 -18.80
N TYR A 82 -5.04 24.37 -19.75
CA TYR A 82 -3.90 23.48 -19.82
C TYR A 82 -2.95 23.66 -18.62
N SER A 83 -2.60 24.91 -18.30
CA SER A 83 -1.76 25.21 -17.14
C SER A 83 -2.44 24.82 -15.81
N ILE A 84 -3.76 24.99 -15.68
CA ILE A 84 -4.55 24.53 -14.53
C ILE A 84 -4.48 23.01 -14.40
N TYR A 85 -4.69 22.29 -15.51
CA TYR A 85 -4.55 20.84 -15.55
C TYR A 85 -3.15 20.39 -15.10
N LEU A 86 -2.10 21.12 -15.48
CA LEU A 86 -0.73 20.77 -15.12
C LEU A 86 -0.45 20.94 -13.61
N TRP A 87 -0.90 22.04 -13.00
CA TRP A 87 -0.49 22.40 -11.64
C TRP A 87 -1.38 21.87 -10.52
N HIS A 88 -2.68 21.67 -10.77
CA HIS A 88 -3.60 21.24 -9.72
C HIS A 88 -3.20 19.86 -9.14
N TRP A 89 -2.78 18.91 -9.99
CA TRP A 89 -2.44 17.56 -9.56
C TRP A 89 -1.13 17.47 -8.74
N PRO A 90 0.01 18.04 -9.17
CA PRO A 90 1.23 18.08 -8.35
C PRO A 90 1.04 18.70 -6.98
N ILE A 91 0.25 19.78 -6.87
CA ILE A 91 -0.04 20.43 -5.57
C ILE A 91 -0.83 19.45 -4.69
N LEU A 92 -1.85 18.80 -5.24
CA LEU A 92 -2.67 17.83 -4.49
C LEU A 92 -1.84 16.64 -4.03
N VAL A 93 -1.00 16.08 -4.92
CA VAL A 93 -0.07 14.98 -4.60
C VAL A 93 0.95 15.41 -3.55
N TYR A 94 1.49 16.63 -3.64
CA TYR A 94 2.43 17.16 -2.65
C TYR A 94 1.76 17.29 -1.27
N CYS A 95 0.55 17.86 -1.21
CA CYS A 95 -0.19 17.93 0.05
C CYS A 95 -0.50 16.54 0.62
N PHE A 96 -0.79 15.57 -0.23
CA PHE A 96 -1.04 14.18 0.17
C PHE A 96 0.22 13.48 0.71
N ILE A 97 1.37 13.65 0.06
CA ILE A 97 2.64 13.02 0.47
C ILE A 97 3.15 13.60 1.81
N TYR A 98 3.02 14.91 2.00
CA TYR A 98 3.50 15.62 3.19
C TYR A 98 2.42 15.90 4.23
N GLU A 99 1.24 15.30 4.07
CA GLU A 99 0.11 15.41 5.00
C GLU A 99 -0.29 16.88 5.32
N LEU A 100 -0.12 17.79 4.34
CA LEU A 100 -0.44 19.20 4.50
C LEU A 100 -1.96 19.41 4.42
N ASN A 101 -2.56 19.83 5.53
CA ASN A 101 -3.98 20.15 5.60
C ASN A 101 -4.24 21.62 5.20
N ILE A 102 -4.21 21.91 3.90
CA ILE A 102 -4.54 23.23 3.37
C ILE A 102 -6.05 23.33 3.08
N ASN A 103 -6.64 24.48 3.41
CA ASN A 103 -8.04 24.75 3.07
C ASN A 103 -8.22 24.79 1.53
N PHE A 104 -9.38 24.32 1.04
CA PHE A 104 -9.72 24.31 -0.39
C PHE A 104 -9.52 25.68 -1.09
N ALA A 105 -9.83 26.79 -0.43
CA ALA A 105 -9.63 28.13 -0.98
C ALA A 105 -8.13 28.43 -1.21
N VAL A 106 -7.26 28.01 -0.30
CA VAL A 106 -5.80 28.16 -0.40
C VAL A 106 -5.28 27.28 -1.54
N TYR A 107 -5.74 26.04 -1.63
CA TYR A 107 -5.41 25.13 -2.73
C TYR A 107 -5.76 25.72 -4.11
N VAL A 108 -6.99 26.24 -4.25
CA VAL A 108 -7.45 26.88 -5.48
C VAL A 108 -6.62 28.11 -5.79
N PHE A 109 -6.34 28.96 -4.79
CA PHE A 109 -5.53 30.16 -4.98
C PHE A 109 -4.11 29.85 -5.47
N ILE A 110 -3.42 28.90 -4.84
CA ILE A 110 -2.08 28.46 -5.25
C ILE A 110 -2.13 27.89 -6.66
N THR A 111 -3.09 27.00 -6.94
CA THR A 111 -3.28 26.40 -8.26
C THR A 111 -3.45 27.47 -9.34
N LEU A 112 -4.36 28.42 -9.15
CA LEU A 112 -4.62 29.48 -10.12
C LEU A 112 -3.43 30.43 -10.29
N THR A 113 -2.72 30.74 -9.21
CA THR A 113 -1.52 31.60 -9.25
C THR A 113 -0.41 30.96 -10.07
N LEU A 114 -0.09 29.69 -9.80
CA LEU A 114 0.92 28.95 -10.55
C LEU A 114 0.50 28.72 -12.00
N SER A 115 -0.80 28.46 -12.23
CA SER A 115 -1.35 28.31 -13.58
C SER A 115 -1.26 29.58 -14.40
N PHE A 116 -1.56 30.74 -13.80
CA PHE A 116 -1.42 32.04 -14.45
C PHE A 116 0.03 32.35 -14.80
N ALA A 117 0.96 32.09 -13.87
CA ALA A 117 2.39 32.27 -14.11
C ALA A 117 2.87 31.36 -15.25
N SER A 118 2.53 30.08 -15.20
CA SER A 118 2.83 29.09 -16.24
C SER A 118 2.29 29.53 -17.61
N PHE A 119 1.00 29.89 -17.68
CA PHE A 119 0.40 30.38 -18.91
C PHE A 119 1.11 31.63 -19.45
N SER A 120 1.41 32.60 -18.58
CA SER A 120 1.96 33.89 -18.99
C SER A 120 3.42 33.81 -19.44
N PHE A 121 4.23 33.01 -18.75
CA PHE A 121 5.67 32.94 -18.99
C PHE A 121 6.09 31.82 -19.93
N VAL A 122 5.35 30.71 -19.96
CA VAL A 122 5.66 29.55 -20.80
C VAL A 122 4.75 29.49 -22.03
N GLU A 123 3.43 29.45 -21.81
CA GLU A 123 2.47 29.14 -22.88
C GLU A 123 2.30 30.32 -23.87
N LYS A 124 2.13 31.54 -23.36
CA LYS A 124 1.90 32.75 -24.17
C LYS A 124 3.15 33.25 -24.89
N ARG A 125 4.36 32.91 -24.43
CA ARG A 125 5.65 33.40 -24.99
C ARG A 125 6.30 32.48 -26.02
N SER A 126 5.66 31.39 -26.42
CA SER A 126 6.19 30.45 -27.42
C SER A 126 6.07 30.97 -28.86
N LYS A 127 7.02 31.82 -29.27
CA LYS A 127 7.44 31.94 -30.68
C LYS A 127 8.95 31.83 -30.88
N LYS A 128 9.74 31.85 -29.79
CA LYS A 128 11.15 31.46 -29.77
C LYS A 128 11.37 30.71 -28.47
N VAL A 129 12.06 29.57 -28.53
CA VAL A 129 12.45 28.82 -27.33
C VAL A 129 13.32 29.76 -26.50
N ASN A 130 12.73 30.32 -25.46
CA ASN A 130 13.35 31.36 -24.66
C ASN A 130 14.29 30.67 -23.67
N VAL A 131 15.47 31.23 -23.44
CA VAL A 131 16.49 30.68 -22.52
C VAL A 131 15.89 30.35 -21.15
N ILE A 132 14.88 31.12 -20.72
CA ILE A 132 14.12 30.90 -19.49
C ILE A 132 13.37 29.56 -19.50
N PHE A 133 12.76 29.15 -20.62
CA PHE A 133 12.09 27.85 -20.73
C PHE A 133 13.09 26.70 -20.62
N THR A 134 14.23 26.81 -21.30
CA THR A 134 15.32 25.82 -21.20
C THR A 134 15.85 25.75 -19.76
N LEU A 135 16.06 26.90 -19.11
CA LEU A 135 16.50 26.98 -17.71
C LEU A 135 15.48 26.37 -16.74
N LEU A 136 14.19 26.60 -16.94
CA LEU A 136 13.12 26.03 -16.14
C LEU A 136 13.01 24.51 -16.33
N VAL A 137 13.16 24.02 -17.57
CA VAL A 137 13.20 22.57 -17.86
C VAL A 137 14.44 21.93 -17.24
N SER A 138 15.62 22.55 -17.35
CA SER A 138 16.84 22.04 -16.70
C SER A 138 16.74 22.09 -15.17
N LEU A 139 16.14 23.13 -14.60
CA LEU A 139 15.95 23.24 -13.15
C LEU A 139 14.94 22.21 -12.65
N SER A 140 13.85 21.97 -13.39
CA SER A 140 12.89 20.92 -13.03
C SER A 140 13.47 19.52 -13.22
N LEU A 141 14.28 19.26 -14.25
CA LEU A 141 15.08 18.02 -14.36
C LEU A 141 16.08 17.89 -13.22
N MET A 142 16.72 18.97 -12.79
CA MET A 142 17.66 18.97 -11.66
C MET A 142 16.94 18.72 -10.33
N ILE A 143 15.77 19.30 -10.12
CA ILE A 143 14.93 19.04 -8.95
C ILE A 143 14.40 17.61 -9.00
N ILE A 144 13.93 17.10 -10.15
CA ILE A 144 13.47 15.72 -10.28
C ILE A 144 14.63 14.75 -10.01
N THR A 145 15.82 15.00 -10.55
CA THR A 145 17.00 14.16 -10.30
C THR A 145 17.48 14.26 -8.86
N ALA A 146 17.49 15.45 -8.26
CA ALA A 146 17.79 15.63 -6.84
C ALA A 146 16.74 14.97 -5.95
N SER A 147 15.45 15.08 -6.27
CA SER A 147 14.36 14.41 -5.57
C SER A 147 14.39 12.90 -5.78
N LEU A 148 14.80 12.40 -6.94
CA LEU A 148 14.99 10.97 -7.20
C LEU A 148 16.23 10.44 -6.48
N TYR A 149 17.31 11.22 -6.44
CA TYR A 149 18.52 10.90 -5.69
C TYR A 149 18.25 10.92 -4.20
N GLN A 150 17.56 11.95 -3.71
CA GLN A 150 17.13 12.08 -2.33
C GLN A 150 16.04 11.06 -2.01
N TYR A 151 15.15 10.67 -2.91
CA TYR A 151 14.22 9.56 -2.71
C TYR A 151 14.96 8.21 -2.70
N GLN A 152 16.04 8.06 -3.49
CA GLN A 152 16.89 6.88 -3.47
C GLN A 152 17.73 6.84 -2.18
N GLU A 153 18.22 7.97 -1.66
CA GLU A 153 18.88 8.08 -0.37
C GLU A 153 17.91 7.97 0.81
N HIS A 154 16.76 8.65 0.83
CA HIS A 154 15.73 8.54 1.88
C HIS A 154 15.02 7.19 1.86
N SER A 155 14.85 6.53 0.71
CA SER A 155 14.36 5.13 0.69
C SER A 155 15.40 4.13 1.19
N ILE A 156 16.67 4.54 1.27
CA ILE A 156 17.77 3.77 1.87
C ILE A 156 17.99 4.18 3.35
N GLU A 157 17.80 5.45 3.74
CA GLU A 157 18.06 5.98 5.08
C GLU A 157 16.82 6.02 5.99
N GLU A 158 15.60 6.24 5.50
CA GLU A 158 14.43 6.47 6.38
C GLU A 158 13.70 5.19 6.83
N LYS A 159 14.28 4.03 6.54
CA LYS A 159 13.88 2.76 7.19
C LYS A 159 15.02 2.02 7.87
N THR A 160 16.16 2.67 8.00
CA THR A 160 17.20 2.25 8.94
C THR A 160 17.32 3.36 9.99
N LEU A 161 16.57 3.19 11.09
CA LEU A 161 17.21 3.44 12.39
C LEU A 161 18.63 2.90 12.25
N LYS A 162 19.64 3.78 12.27
CA LYS A 162 21.06 3.43 12.10
C LYS A 162 21.45 2.48 13.23
N LEU A 163 21.08 1.21 13.06
CA LEU A 163 21.62 0.10 13.80
C LEU A 163 23.05 0.00 13.30
N ASN A 164 23.98 0.49 14.14
CA ASN A 164 25.40 0.26 13.98
C ASN A 164 25.66 -1.26 14.04
N VAL A 165 25.50 -1.95 12.91
CA VAL A 165 25.93 -3.34 12.77
C VAL A 165 27.44 -3.31 12.49
N SER A 166 28.22 -3.09 13.55
CA SER A 166 29.64 -3.35 13.54
C SER A 166 29.87 -4.83 13.87
N GLY A 167 29.87 -5.68 12.84
CA GLY A 167 30.20 -7.09 12.97
C GLY A 167 30.91 -7.56 11.70
N LYS A 168 32.23 -7.68 11.75
CA LYS A 168 33.01 -8.38 10.72
C LYS A 168 32.73 -9.88 10.83
N GLY A 169 32.38 -10.53 9.72
CA GLY A 169 32.50 -11.99 9.53
C GLY A 169 31.19 -12.70 9.18
N TYR A 170 31.21 -13.39 8.03
CA TYR A 170 30.21 -14.28 7.41
C TYR A 170 29.17 -13.62 6.48
N GLU A 171 29.39 -13.80 5.17
CA GLU A 171 28.40 -13.66 4.10
C GLU A 171 27.23 -14.65 4.30
N PHE A 172 26.28 -14.34 5.19
CA PHE A 172 25.03 -15.13 5.29
C PHE A 172 23.99 -14.71 4.25
N CYS A 173 24.21 -13.61 3.52
CA CYS A 173 23.21 -12.95 2.69
C CYS A 173 23.70 -12.64 1.28
N ASP A 174 24.49 -13.50 0.65
CA ASP A 174 24.98 -13.27 -0.72
C ASP A 174 24.15 -14.03 -1.77
N GLY A 175 23.40 -13.27 -2.60
CA GLY A 175 22.60 -13.71 -3.76
C GLY A 175 21.31 -14.50 -3.46
N ILE A 176 20.10 -14.20 -3.94
CA ILE A 176 19.59 -13.32 -5.00
C ILE A 176 18.38 -12.55 -4.39
N GLU A 177 18.39 -11.24 -4.56
CA GLU A 177 17.42 -10.22 -4.11
C GLU A 177 17.32 -9.94 -2.59
N LYS A 178 17.16 -8.64 -2.28
CA LYS A 178 17.00 -7.88 -1.02
C LYS A 178 16.03 -8.43 0.07
N HIS A 179 15.94 -9.74 0.28
CA HIS A 179 14.86 -10.36 1.07
C HIS A 179 15.28 -10.86 2.46
N CYS A 180 16.57 -10.81 2.78
CA CYS A 180 17.03 -11.09 4.14
C CYS A 180 17.94 -10.03 4.73
N THR A 181 17.91 -9.92 6.05
CA THR A 181 18.76 -9.02 6.83
C THR A 181 19.21 -9.75 8.08
N TYR A 182 20.52 -9.75 8.33
CA TYR A 182 21.09 -10.22 9.58
C TYR A 182 21.09 -9.09 10.60
N TYR A 183 20.62 -9.39 11.81
CA TYR A 183 20.72 -8.53 12.97
C TYR A 183 21.42 -9.33 14.06
N GLY A 184 22.59 -8.89 14.54
CA GLY A 184 23.28 -9.56 15.62
C GLY A 184 24.74 -9.17 15.75
N LYS A 185 25.35 -9.62 16.86
CA LYS A 185 26.79 -9.49 17.14
C LYS A 185 27.47 -10.85 16.96
N ASP A 186 28.73 -10.83 16.52
CA ASP A 186 29.65 -11.99 16.53
C ASP A 186 29.22 -13.22 15.71
N GLY A 187 28.33 -13.05 14.72
CA GLY A 187 27.92 -14.14 13.81
C GLY A 187 27.00 -15.19 14.43
N LYS A 188 26.56 -15.00 15.69
CA LYS A 188 25.56 -15.86 16.34
C LYS A 188 24.18 -15.59 15.73
N VAL A 189 23.40 -16.66 15.47
CA VAL A 189 22.00 -16.58 15.04
C VAL A 189 21.17 -17.36 16.05
N ASP A 190 20.38 -16.69 16.88
CA ASP A 190 19.53 -17.36 17.87
C ASP A 190 18.32 -18.01 17.19
N PHE A 191 17.72 -17.34 16.19
CA PHE A 191 16.59 -17.86 15.40
C PHE A 191 16.53 -17.27 13.99
N PHE A 192 15.80 -17.94 13.10
CA PHE A 192 15.30 -17.35 11.84
C PHE A 192 13.94 -16.69 12.07
N LEU A 193 13.70 -15.50 11.55
CA LEU A 193 12.39 -14.86 11.52
C LEU A 193 11.86 -14.86 10.08
N TRP A 194 10.87 -15.70 9.77
CA TRP A 194 10.29 -15.79 8.44
C TRP A 194 8.86 -15.25 8.46
N GLY A 195 8.56 -14.25 7.62
CA GLY A 195 7.21 -13.73 7.58
C GLY A 195 6.87 -12.78 6.44
N ASP A 196 5.63 -12.29 6.49
CA ASP A 196 5.13 -11.27 5.58
C ASP A 196 5.54 -9.85 6.05
N SER A 197 4.80 -8.81 5.64
CA SER A 197 5.03 -7.42 6.07
C SER A 197 4.91 -7.20 7.58
N HIS A 198 4.23 -8.07 8.32
CA HIS A 198 4.08 -8.00 9.78
C HIS A 198 5.37 -8.34 10.53
N SER A 199 6.32 -9.04 9.87
CA SER A 199 7.65 -9.26 10.42
C SER A 199 8.52 -7.99 10.45
N ILE A 200 8.18 -6.95 9.68
CA ILE A 200 9.07 -5.80 9.45
C ILE A 200 9.27 -4.99 10.73
N ALA A 201 8.20 -4.44 11.30
CA ALA A 201 8.30 -3.63 12.51
C ALA A 201 8.79 -4.46 13.71
N LEU A 202 8.39 -5.73 13.79
CA LEU A 202 8.86 -6.66 14.81
C LEU A 202 10.38 -6.84 14.70
N SER A 203 10.91 -7.07 13.49
CA SER A 203 12.35 -7.24 13.28
C SER A 203 13.13 -5.99 13.69
N HIS A 204 12.62 -4.79 13.42
CA HIS A 204 13.30 -3.55 13.82
C HIS A 204 13.30 -3.40 15.35
N TYR A 205 12.18 -3.71 16.01
CA TYR A 205 12.09 -3.71 17.46
C TYR A 205 13.08 -4.73 18.08
N LEU A 206 13.06 -5.99 17.64
CA LEU A 206 13.95 -7.03 18.13
C LEU A 206 15.44 -6.68 17.89
N ALA A 207 15.76 -6.06 16.76
CA ALA A 207 17.13 -5.62 16.51
C ALA A 207 17.58 -4.53 17.51
N ASN A 208 16.70 -3.57 17.83
CA ASN A 208 16.97 -2.54 18.83
C ASN A 208 17.15 -3.12 20.25
N GLU A 209 16.40 -4.18 20.58
CA GLU A 209 16.51 -4.92 21.85
C GLU A 209 17.67 -5.94 21.88
N GLY A 210 18.53 -5.93 20.85
CA GLY A 210 19.75 -6.73 20.78
C GLY A 210 19.53 -8.23 20.63
N TYR A 211 18.42 -8.67 20.03
CA TYR A 211 18.25 -10.07 19.62
C TYR A 211 19.14 -10.38 18.40
N ASN A 212 19.66 -11.61 18.30
CA ASN A 212 20.47 -12.04 17.15
C ASN A 212 19.66 -12.98 16.25
N PHE A 213 19.33 -12.57 15.03
CA PHE A 213 18.49 -13.35 14.13
C PHE A 213 18.74 -12.98 12.66
N VAL A 214 18.32 -13.87 11.77
CA VAL A 214 18.20 -13.58 10.34
C VAL A 214 16.72 -13.47 10.00
N VAL A 215 16.30 -12.34 9.44
CA VAL A 215 14.92 -12.17 8.97
C VAL A 215 14.82 -12.47 7.47
N PHE A 216 13.79 -13.21 7.08
CA PHE A 216 13.34 -13.38 5.70
C PHE A 216 11.94 -12.77 5.59
N LYS A 217 11.82 -11.66 4.87
CA LYS A 217 10.56 -10.91 4.74
C LYS A 217 10.10 -10.81 3.31
N THR A 218 8.84 -11.14 3.07
CA THR A 218 8.21 -10.98 1.76
C THR A 218 6.82 -10.38 1.94
N SER A 219 6.67 -9.08 1.67
CA SER A 219 5.39 -8.37 1.86
C SER A 219 4.23 -9.07 1.18
N GLY A 220 3.18 -9.35 1.94
CA GLY A 220 1.99 -10.06 1.45
C GLY A 220 2.21 -11.54 1.13
N CYS A 221 3.31 -12.16 1.55
CA CYS A 221 3.57 -13.58 1.36
C CYS A 221 3.72 -14.33 2.69
N PRO A 222 2.90 -15.36 2.96
CA PRO A 222 3.01 -16.07 4.22
C PRO A 222 4.29 -16.90 4.23
N PRO A 223 4.85 -17.21 5.41
CA PRO A 223 6.01 -18.08 5.54
C PRO A 223 5.62 -19.55 5.30
N ILE A 224 5.18 -19.88 4.09
CA ILE A 224 4.69 -21.20 3.71
C ILE A 224 5.36 -21.60 2.40
N GLN A 225 5.92 -22.81 2.32
CA GLN A 225 6.48 -23.33 1.07
C GLN A 225 5.37 -23.72 0.09
N GLY A 226 5.66 -23.66 -1.22
CA GLY A 226 4.76 -24.17 -2.25
C GLY A 226 3.50 -23.32 -2.47
N VAL A 227 3.43 -22.10 -1.93
CA VAL A 227 2.28 -21.22 -2.13
C VAL A 227 2.66 -19.97 -2.90
N ARG A 228 1.67 -19.46 -3.60
CA ARG A 228 1.71 -18.20 -4.32
C ARG A 228 0.48 -17.38 -3.96
N ARG A 229 0.62 -16.06 -3.92
CA ARG A 229 -0.53 -15.15 -3.76
C ARG A 229 -1.24 -14.94 -5.09
N HIS A 230 -2.56 -14.89 -5.02
CA HIS A 230 -3.46 -14.57 -6.11
C HIS A 230 -4.31 -13.36 -5.70
N ASP A 231 -4.25 -12.27 -6.48
CA ASP A 231 -4.91 -10.99 -6.19
C ASP A 231 -6.12 -10.73 -7.12
N GLY A 232 -6.80 -11.79 -7.56
CA GLY A 232 -7.76 -11.77 -8.68
C GLY A 232 -7.04 -11.94 -10.04
N MET A 233 -7.63 -11.42 -11.12
CA MET A 233 -7.02 -11.44 -12.46
C MET A 233 -5.71 -10.60 -12.52
N GLY A 234 -4.58 -11.19 -12.15
CA GLY A 234 -3.26 -10.56 -12.29
C GLY A 234 -2.21 -11.02 -11.27
N ASN A 235 -1.00 -11.27 -11.76
CA ASN A 235 0.14 -11.81 -11.00
C ASN A 235 0.49 -11.00 -9.73
N ALA A 236 0.43 -11.64 -8.55
CA ALA A 236 1.15 -11.16 -7.36
C ALA A 236 2.66 -11.37 -7.54
N GLY A 237 3.36 -10.45 -8.22
CA GLY A 237 4.79 -10.59 -8.53
C GLY A 237 5.70 -10.79 -7.29
N ASN A 238 5.30 -10.23 -6.15
CA ASN A 238 6.10 -10.27 -4.92
C ASN A 238 6.00 -11.60 -4.16
N CYS A 239 4.82 -12.22 -4.13
CA CYS A 239 4.60 -13.50 -3.46
C CYS A 239 4.40 -14.61 -4.49
N ASN A 240 5.50 -15.23 -4.90
CA ASN A 240 5.49 -16.39 -5.78
C ASN A 240 6.12 -17.60 -5.11
N GLN A 241 5.71 -18.79 -5.58
CA GLN A 241 6.15 -20.07 -5.05
C GLN A 241 7.67 -20.21 -5.00
N LYS A 242 8.36 -19.86 -6.08
CA LYS A 242 9.82 -19.95 -6.16
C LYS A 242 10.52 -19.15 -5.06
N LYS A 243 10.06 -17.93 -4.76
CA LYS A 243 10.64 -17.09 -3.68
C LYS A 243 10.45 -17.74 -2.31
N ASN A 244 9.26 -18.24 -2.00
CA ASN A 244 9.01 -18.93 -0.73
C ASN A 244 9.81 -20.22 -0.61
N ASP A 245 9.93 -21.00 -1.69
CA ASP A 245 10.69 -22.25 -1.70
C ASP A 245 12.20 -22.00 -1.51
N ILE A 246 12.74 -20.92 -2.09
CA ILE A 246 14.13 -20.50 -1.85
C ILE A 246 14.36 -20.17 -0.36
N ILE A 247 13.47 -19.37 0.24
CA ILE A 247 13.58 -19.02 1.67
C ILE A 247 13.47 -20.26 2.55
N PHE A 248 12.49 -21.12 2.26
CA PHE A 248 12.28 -22.38 2.95
C PHE A 248 13.53 -23.26 2.91
N ASN A 249 14.13 -23.47 1.72
CA ASN A 249 15.33 -24.28 1.57
C ASN A 249 16.52 -23.66 2.33
N LYS A 250 16.71 -22.33 2.25
CA LYS A 250 17.74 -21.62 3.03
C LYS A 250 17.60 -21.87 4.53
N ILE A 251 16.38 -21.80 5.08
CA ILE A 251 16.12 -22.07 6.51
C ILE A 251 16.37 -23.54 6.83
N LYS A 252 15.85 -24.46 6.01
CA LYS A 252 15.91 -25.90 6.23
C LYS A 252 17.36 -26.42 6.22
N GLU A 253 18.15 -25.98 5.26
CA GLU A 253 19.53 -26.43 5.02
C GLU A 253 20.56 -25.72 5.89
N SER A 254 20.25 -24.53 6.42
CA SER A 254 21.19 -23.77 7.25
C SER A 254 21.37 -24.40 8.63
N ASN A 255 22.63 -24.47 9.09
CA ASN A 255 22.99 -24.88 10.45
C ASN A 255 23.18 -23.69 11.40
N ALA A 256 22.89 -22.46 10.96
CA ALA A 256 23.14 -21.26 11.78
C ALA A 256 22.24 -21.17 13.02
N SER A 257 21.02 -21.70 12.94
CA SER A 257 20.09 -21.82 14.06
C SER A 257 19.22 -23.07 13.91
N ASP A 258 18.83 -23.67 15.03
CA ASP A 258 17.83 -24.73 15.11
C ASP A 258 16.40 -24.18 15.30
N GLN A 259 16.20 -22.86 15.36
CA GLN A 259 14.88 -22.25 15.60
C GLN A 259 14.40 -21.40 14.41
N VAL A 260 13.09 -21.47 14.13
CA VAL A 260 12.42 -20.60 13.18
C VAL A 260 11.12 -20.06 13.76
N ILE A 261 10.99 -18.74 13.73
CA ILE A 261 9.77 -18.01 14.07
C ILE A 261 9.04 -17.68 12.77
N MET A 262 7.79 -18.11 12.67
CA MET A 262 6.92 -17.88 11.53
C MET A 262 5.86 -16.87 11.91
N ILE A 263 5.82 -15.72 11.23
CA ILE A 263 4.84 -14.65 11.48
C ILE A 263 4.12 -14.26 10.19
N GLY A 264 2.81 -14.12 10.26
CA GLY A 264 2.03 -13.57 9.16
C GLY A 264 0.64 -13.15 9.61
N ARG A 265 -0.05 -12.41 8.75
CA ARG A 265 -1.47 -12.11 8.92
C ARG A 265 -2.29 -13.31 8.45
N TRP A 266 -2.31 -14.39 9.22
CA TRP A 266 -2.90 -15.68 8.82
C TRP A 266 -4.33 -15.57 8.30
N SER A 267 -5.16 -14.76 8.96
CA SER A 267 -6.54 -14.50 8.57
C SER A 267 -6.68 -13.80 7.21
N LEU A 268 -5.65 -13.08 6.73
CA LEU A 268 -5.60 -12.53 5.36
C LEU A 268 -5.64 -13.64 4.32
N TYR A 269 -4.87 -14.70 4.54
CA TYR A 269 -4.74 -15.82 3.60
C TYR A 269 -5.93 -16.78 3.65
N ARG A 270 -6.78 -16.64 4.68
CA ARG A 270 -8.06 -17.34 4.78
C ARG A 270 -9.21 -16.54 4.17
N TYR A 271 -9.43 -15.34 4.67
CA TYR A 271 -10.63 -14.54 4.38
C TYR A 271 -10.46 -13.54 3.24
N GLY A 272 -9.21 -13.34 2.86
CA GLY A 272 -8.78 -12.27 2.00
C GLY A 272 -8.72 -10.92 2.71
N TRP A 273 -8.35 -9.88 1.95
CA TRP A 273 -8.28 -8.53 2.50
C TRP A 273 -9.69 -7.99 2.72
N ILE A 274 -10.15 -7.99 3.98
CA ILE A 274 -11.41 -7.38 4.39
C ILE A 274 -11.13 -6.00 4.98
N ARG A 275 -11.92 -5.00 4.56
CA ARG A 275 -11.92 -3.65 5.12
C ARG A 275 -13.36 -3.17 5.24
N ASN A 276 -13.75 -2.65 6.40
CA ASN A 276 -15.14 -2.25 6.71
C ASN A 276 -16.19 -3.34 6.37
N GLY A 277 -15.90 -4.61 6.68
CA GLY A 277 -16.78 -5.74 6.39
C GLY A 277 -16.90 -6.14 4.91
N LYS A 278 -16.18 -5.46 4.00
CA LYS A 278 -16.21 -5.75 2.56
C LYS A 278 -14.88 -6.36 2.09
N LEU A 279 -14.99 -7.40 1.28
CA LEU A 279 -13.84 -8.02 0.61
C LEU A 279 -13.28 -7.05 -0.45
N GLN A 280 -11.98 -6.79 -0.39
CA GLN A 280 -11.29 -5.89 -1.31
C GLN A 280 -10.86 -6.62 -2.60
N LYS A 281 -10.66 -5.87 -3.69
CA LYS A 281 -10.31 -6.43 -5.01
C LYS A 281 -8.99 -7.23 -5.01
N ALA A 282 -7.99 -6.77 -4.25
CA ALA A 282 -6.76 -7.52 -4.02
C ALA A 282 -6.98 -8.49 -2.86
N THR A 283 -7.58 -9.65 -3.13
CA THR A 283 -8.05 -10.54 -2.06
C THR A 283 -6.92 -11.23 -1.31
N HIS A 284 -5.71 -11.40 -1.86
CA HIS A 284 -4.58 -12.09 -1.22
C HIS A 284 -4.82 -13.59 -0.94
N PHE A 285 -5.63 -14.26 -1.77
CA PHE A 285 -5.81 -15.70 -1.67
C PHE A 285 -4.54 -16.48 -2.05
N LEU A 286 -4.47 -17.73 -1.63
CA LEU A 286 -3.35 -18.63 -1.90
C LEU A 286 -3.74 -19.68 -2.95
N CYS A 287 -2.80 -19.93 -3.87
CA CYS A 287 -2.82 -21.08 -4.77
C CYS A 287 -1.51 -21.87 -4.67
N SER A 288 -1.56 -23.09 -5.18
CA SER A 288 -0.43 -24.00 -5.40
C SER A 288 -0.64 -24.64 -6.76
N ASP A 289 0.40 -24.73 -7.58
CA ASP A 289 0.44 -25.43 -8.87
C ASP A 289 -0.40 -24.79 -10.02
N ASN A 290 -1.70 -24.59 -9.85
CA ASN A 290 -2.58 -23.93 -10.83
C ASN A 290 -3.22 -22.68 -10.22
N CYS A 291 -2.78 -21.51 -10.68
CA CYS A 291 -3.19 -20.20 -10.18
C CYS A 291 -3.95 -19.36 -11.21
N GLU A 292 -4.35 -19.97 -12.34
CA GLU A 292 -4.99 -19.29 -13.46
C GLU A 292 -6.52 -19.16 -13.32
N LEU A 293 -7.11 -19.92 -12.39
CA LEU A 293 -8.53 -19.87 -12.07
C LEU A 293 -8.82 -18.83 -10.98
N ASP A 294 -10.07 -18.35 -10.96
CA ASP A 294 -10.60 -17.60 -9.82
C ASP A 294 -10.54 -18.50 -8.58
N ILE A 295 -10.03 -17.94 -7.48
CA ILE A 295 -9.85 -18.66 -6.21
C ILE A 295 -10.91 -18.23 -5.23
N GLU A 296 -11.65 -19.17 -4.66
CA GLU A 296 -12.59 -18.92 -3.57
C GLU A 296 -11.91 -19.00 -2.20
N ARG A 297 -12.62 -18.54 -1.15
CA ARG A 297 -12.07 -18.50 0.22
C ARG A 297 -11.70 -19.89 0.73
N ASP A 298 -12.55 -20.88 0.47
CA ASP A 298 -12.33 -22.25 0.94
C ASP A 298 -11.15 -22.92 0.22
N ASP A 299 -10.97 -22.62 -1.07
CA ASP A 299 -9.80 -23.07 -1.84
C ASP A 299 -8.51 -22.50 -1.26
N SER A 300 -8.48 -21.19 -0.99
CA SER A 300 -7.34 -20.52 -0.36
C SER A 300 -6.98 -21.15 0.99
N PHE A 301 -7.99 -21.41 1.82
CA PHE A 301 -7.77 -22.00 3.13
C PHE A 301 -7.32 -23.47 3.04
N ASN A 302 -7.84 -24.25 2.10
CA ASN A 302 -7.37 -25.62 1.85
C ASN A 302 -5.91 -25.65 1.38
N VAL A 303 -5.51 -24.73 0.51
CA VAL A 303 -4.11 -24.55 0.10
C VAL A 303 -3.26 -24.17 1.30
N MET A 304 -3.68 -23.19 2.11
CA MET A 304 -3.00 -22.82 3.35
C MET A 304 -2.81 -24.04 4.26
N LYS A 305 -3.87 -24.82 4.50
CA LYS A 305 -3.84 -25.98 5.39
C LYS A 305 -2.82 -27.02 4.95
N ARG A 306 -2.94 -27.44 3.69
CA ARG A 306 -2.09 -28.47 3.09
C ARG A 306 -0.63 -28.04 3.10
N ASN A 307 -0.36 -26.82 2.65
CA ASN A 307 1.01 -26.35 2.44
C ASN A 307 1.68 -25.91 3.75
N LEU A 308 0.96 -25.33 4.71
CA LEU A 308 1.53 -25.03 6.04
C LEU A 308 1.87 -26.32 6.78
N LYS A 309 1.00 -27.33 6.77
CA LYS A 309 1.28 -28.66 7.34
C LYS A 309 2.52 -29.29 6.69
N LYS A 310 2.63 -29.22 5.35
CA LYS A 310 3.82 -29.68 4.61
C LYS A 310 5.08 -28.92 5.03
N THR A 311 5.00 -27.59 5.16
CA THR A 311 6.10 -26.71 5.60
C THR A 311 6.61 -27.11 6.98
N VAL A 312 5.72 -27.20 7.96
CA VAL A 312 6.03 -27.58 9.34
C VAL A 312 6.66 -28.98 9.40
N ASN A 313 6.07 -29.97 8.71
CA ASN A 313 6.62 -31.33 8.68
C ASN A 313 8.00 -31.41 8.01
N SER A 314 8.28 -30.52 7.05
CA SER A 314 9.55 -30.53 6.32
C SER A 314 10.67 -29.75 7.03
N LEU A 315 10.33 -28.91 8.01
CA LEU A 315 11.27 -28.25 8.94
C LEU A 315 11.48 -29.11 10.20
N ASN A 316 11.47 -30.44 10.07
CA ASN A 316 11.57 -31.37 11.19
C ASN A 316 12.88 -31.27 11.99
N ASN A 317 13.93 -30.68 11.42
CA ASN A 317 15.21 -30.39 12.07
C ASN A 317 15.21 -29.05 12.83
N LYS A 318 14.11 -28.29 12.79
CA LYS A 318 13.95 -27.01 13.49
C LYS A 318 12.92 -27.10 14.62
N LYS A 319 13.11 -26.31 15.67
CA LYS A 319 12.07 -25.85 16.59
C LYS A 319 11.31 -24.73 15.91
N ILE A 320 10.01 -24.88 15.78
CA ILE A 320 9.13 -23.96 15.04
C ILE A 320 8.29 -23.21 16.06
N ILE A 321 8.28 -21.88 15.96
CA ILE A 321 7.45 -21.00 16.78
C ILE A 321 6.52 -20.25 15.84
N ILE A 322 5.22 -20.51 15.90
CA ILE A 322 4.23 -19.84 15.07
C ILE A 322 3.61 -18.69 15.86
N PHE A 323 3.76 -17.49 15.32
CA PHE A 323 3.23 -16.26 15.89
C PHE A 323 1.76 -16.12 15.46
N LEU A 324 0.80 -16.23 16.38
CA LEU A 324 -0.63 -16.09 16.08
C LEU A 324 -0.97 -14.65 15.67
N GLY A 325 -2.04 -14.49 14.90
CA GLY A 325 -2.33 -13.23 14.21
C GLY A 325 -2.56 -12.05 15.17
N ASN A 326 -1.94 -10.92 14.85
CA ASN A 326 -2.15 -9.64 15.53
C ASN A 326 -3.57 -9.10 15.32
N PRO A 327 -4.01 -8.10 16.12
CA PRO A 327 -5.30 -7.46 15.92
C PRO A 327 -5.43 -6.77 14.56
N ILE A 328 -6.63 -6.89 13.98
CA ILE A 328 -7.01 -6.24 12.73
C ILE A 328 -8.10 -5.22 13.05
N LEU A 329 -7.74 -3.95 12.97
CA LEU A 329 -8.61 -2.82 13.22
C LEU A 329 -9.68 -2.71 12.13
N THR A 330 -10.83 -2.14 12.49
CA THR A 330 -11.92 -1.91 11.53
C THR A 330 -11.55 -0.82 10.52
N LYS A 331 -10.83 0.21 10.97
CA LYS A 331 -10.26 1.29 10.15
C LYS A 331 -8.78 1.47 10.45
N ARG A 332 -8.07 2.21 9.60
CA ARG A 332 -6.65 2.51 9.86
C ARG A 332 -6.51 3.24 11.18
N GLY A 333 -5.58 2.81 12.02
CA GLY A 333 -5.38 3.42 13.34
C GLY A 333 -5.06 4.91 13.27
N ILE A 334 -4.29 5.32 12.24
CA ILE A 334 -3.94 6.72 11.97
C ILE A 334 -5.18 7.56 11.60
N ASP A 335 -6.15 6.97 10.89
CA ASP A 335 -7.37 7.71 10.47
C ASP A 335 -8.36 7.87 11.62
N GLN A 336 -8.42 6.88 12.51
CA GLN A 336 -9.41 6.83 13.58
C GLN A 336 -8.80 6.21 14.84
N PRO A 337 -8.33 7.05 15.78
CA PRO A 337 -7.75 6.59 17.05
C PRO A 337 -8.75 5.82 17.92
N GLU A 338 -10.04 6.20 17.86
CA GLU A 338 -11.12 5.52 18.58
C GLU A 338 -11.66 4.34 17.77
N GLN A 339 -11.21 3.13 18.09
CA GLN A 339 -11.70 1.89 17.49
C GLN A 339 -12.67 1.18 18.43
N LYS A 340 -13.75 0.63 17.87
CA LYS A 340 -14.63 -0.32 18.55
C LYS A 340 -14.29 -1.73 18.06
N LEU A 341 -13.16 -2.25 18.54
CA LEU A 341 -12.81 -3.66 18.34
C LEU A 341 -12.57 -4.27 19.72
N SER A 342 -13.45 -5.19 20.09
CA SER A 342 -13.33 -5.97 21.31
C SER A 342 -12.32 -7.12 21.16
N PHE A 343 -11.81 -7.60 22.29
CA PHE A 343 -10.94 -8.77 22.28
C PHE A 343 -11.70 -10.00 21.80
N TYR A 344 -13.00 -10.10 22.16
CA TYR A 344 -13.89 -11.14 21.69
C TYR A 344 -14.05 -11.13 20.16
N GLU A 345 -14.40 -9.99 19.56
CA GLU A 345 -14.55 -9.88 18.09
C GLU A 345 -13.26 -10.24 17.34
N HIS A 346 -12.10 -9.79 17.86
CA HIS A 346 -10.80 -10.18 17.31
C HIS A 346 -10.58 -11.70 17.37
N LYS A 347 -10.89 -12.33 18.51
CA LYS A 347 -10.76 -13.77 18.71
C LYS A 347 -11.72 -14.55 17.80
N GLU A 348 -12.96 -14.10 17.68
CA GLU A 348 -13.98 -14.72 16.84
C GLU A 348 -13.54 -14.70 15.37
N PHE A 349 -13.07 -13.54 14.88
CA PHE A 349 -12.64 -13.37 13.50
C PHE A 349 -11.48 -14.30 13.11
N GLN A 350 -10.58 -14.64 14.03
CA GLN A 350 -9.40 -15.48 13.75
C GLN A 350 -9.55 -16.93 14.23
N SER A 351 -10.67 -17.25 14.89
CA SER A 351 -10.87 -18.48 15.69
C SER A 351 -10.51 -19.76 14.93
N ASP A 352 -11.04 -19.92 13.74
CA ASP A 352 -10.88 -21.12 12.93
C ASP A 352 -9.53 -21.20 12.19
N THR A 353 -8.90 -20.05 11.91
CA THR A 353 -7.51 -19.97 11.45
C THR A 353 -6.57 -20.42 12.57
N ASP A 354 -6.78 -19.88 13.77
CA ASP A 354 -6.00 -20.20 14.96
C ASP A 354 -6.19 -21.64 15.40
N GLU A 355 -7.41 -22.19 15.33
CA GLU A 355 -7.70 -23.59 15.62
C GLU A 355 -6.90 -24.51 14.68
N PHE A 356 -6.91 -24.22 13.39
CA PHE A 356 -6.09 -24.97 12.43
C PHE A 356 -4.60 -24.85 12.74
N ILE A 357 -4.08 -23.64 12.97
CA ILE A 357 -2.65 -23.45 13.28
C ILE A 357 -2.28 -24.22 14.55
N LYS A 358 -3.09 -24.14 15.61
CA LYS A 358 -2.88 -24.86 16.88
C LYS A 358 -2.97 -26.38 16.70
N SER A 359 -3.74 -26.87 15.73
CA SER A 359 -3.79 -28.30 15.40
C SER A 359 -2.44 -28.87 14.91
N LEU A 360 -1.51 -28.00 14.50
CA LEU A 360 -0.14 -28.36 14.10
C LEU A 360 0.80 -28.57 15.30
N SER A 361 0.29 -28.48 16.53
CA SER A 361 1.04 -28.64 17.78
C SER A 361 1.82 -29.95 17.79
N SER A 362 3.08 -29.88 18.21
CA SER A 362 3.94 -31.03 18.43
C SER A 362 5.05 -30.66 19.42
N LYS A 363 5.88 -31.62 19.84
CA LYS A 363 7.05 -31.33 20.71
C LYS A 363 8.00 -30.27 20.14
N LYS A 364 7.97 -30.02 18.83
CA LYS A 364 8.82 -29.04 18.14
C LYS A 364 8.08 -27.80 17.66
N VAL A 365 6.74 -27.75 17.78
CA VAL A 365 5.91 -26.66 17.25
C VAL A 365 5.20 -25.98 18.40
N ASN A 366 5.65 -24.76 18.72
CA ASN A 366 5.09 -23.91 19.75
C ASN A 366 4.37 -22.71 19.15
N PHE A 367 3.52 -22.06 19.94
CA PHE A 367 2.74 -20.90 19.53
C PHE A 367 2.97 -19.74 20.48
N ILE A 368 3.04 -18.53 19.94
CA ILE A 368 3.07 -17.29 20.72
C ILE A 368 1.98 -16.35 20.26
N GLU A 369 1.36 -15.64 21.20
CA GLU A 369 0.27 -14.72 20.93
C GLU A 369 0.54 -13.38 21.62
N SER A 370 0.68 -12.31 20.85
CA SER A 370 0.81 -10.95 21.37
C SER A 370 -0.52 -10.21 21.47
N SER A 371 -1.56 -10.72 20.82
CA SER A 371 -2.86 -10.05 20.72
C SER A 371 -3.43 -9.59 22.07
N PRO A 372 -3.40 -10.37 23.17
CA PRO A 372 -3.90 -9.90 24.47
C PRO A 372 -3.27 -8.59 24.98
N PHE A 373 -2.00 -8.34 24.64
CA PHE A 373 -1.25 -7.18 25.12
C PHE A 373 -1.61 -5.88 24.36
N PHE A 374 -2.26 -5.99 23.21
CA PHE A 374 -2.80 -4.85 22.47
C PHE A 374 -4.13 -4.34 23.03
N PHE A 375 -4.77 -5.05 23.97
CA PHE A 375 -6.04 -4.64 24.55
C PHE A 375 -5.85 -4.06 25.96
N VAL A 376 -6.78 -3.19 26.36
CA VAL A 376 -6.99 -2.76 27.74
C VAL A 376 -8.47 -2.97 28.04
N GLN A 377 -8.77 -3.73 29.09
CA GLN A 377 -10.10 -4.26 29.35
C GLN A 377 -10.59 -5.07 28.14
N ASP A 378 -11.50 -4.48 27.35
CA ASP A 378 -12.05 -5.10 26.14
C ASP A 378 -11.95 -4.16 24.93
N ASN A 379 -11.00 -3.21 24.93
CA ASN A 379 -10.80 -2.32 23.78
C ASN A 379 -9.37 -2.40 23.27
N VAL A 380 -9.22 -2.48 21.95
CA VAL A 380 -7.91 -2.39 21.30
C VAL A 380 -7.30 -1.01 21.51
N VAL A 381 -6.02 -0.97 21.88
CA VAL A 381 -5.27 0.28 22.02
C VAL A 381 -4.66 0.64 20.68
N VAL A 382 -5.00 1.81 20.17
CA VAL A 382 -4.54 2.27 18.85
C VAL A 382 -3.48 3.37 18.97
N TYR A 383 -3.46 4.10 20.08
CA TYR A 383 -2.50 5.15 20.37
C TYR A 383 -2.14 5.16 21.87
N GLU A 384 -0.93 5.60 22.19
CA GLU A 384 -0.47 5.84 23.56
C GLU A 384 0.51 7.04 23.54
N LYS A 385 0.33 8.02 24.44
CA LYS A 385 1.25 9.18 24.61
C LYS A 385 1.65 9.81 23.27
N ASP A 386 0.65 10.19 22.48
CA ASP A 386 0.78 10.81 21.15
C ASP A 386 1.42 9.94 20.04
N ASN A 387 1.66 8.66 20.31
CA ASN A 387 2.23 7.72 19.34
C ASN A 387 1.19 6.69 18.91
N PHE A 388 1.05 6.49 17.60
CA PHE A 388 0.21 5.43 17.05
C PHE A 388 0.88 4.06 17.18
N LEU A 389 0.13 3.09 17.69
CA LEU A 389 0.57 1.70 17.79
C LEU A 389 0.50 0.98 16.44
N TYR A 390 -0.27 1.51 15.48
CA TYR A 390 -0.47 0.92 14.15
C TYR A 390 -0.18 1.94 13.04
N LYS A 391 0.47 1.48 11.98
CA LYS A 391 0.68 2.27 10.75
C LYS A 391 -0.58 2.31 9.88
N ASP A 392 -1.38 1.26 9.92
CA ASP A 392 -2.62 1.14 9.17
C ASP A 392 -3.66 0.37 9.99
N ASP A 393 -4.51 -0.43 9.35
CA ASP A 393 -5.53 -1.24 10.01
C ASP A 393 -4.98 -2.55 10.60
N ASN A 394 -3.71 -2.93 10.37
CA ASN A 394 -3.22 -4.24 10.78
C ASN A 394 -1.73 -4.31 11.13
N HIS A 395 -0.90 -3.34 10.72
CA HIS A 395 0.55 -3.35 10.96
C HIS A 395 0.92 -2.56 12.22
N PRO A 396 1.41 -3.21 13.29
CA PRO A 396 1.98 -2.49 14.41
C PRO A 396 3.21 -1.68 13.99
N THR A 397 3.41 -0.52 14.61
CA THR A 397 4.64 0.26 14.49
C THR A 397 5.74 -0.34 15.38
N VAL A 398 6.98 0.15 15.26
CA VAL A 398 8.05 -0.22 16.21
C VAL A 398 7.65 0.19 17.64
N TYR A 399 7.00 1.34 17.78
CA TYR A 399 6.43 1.80 19.05
C TYR A 399 5.29 0.87 19.54
N GLY A 400 4.43 0.40 18.63
CA GLY A 400 3.40 -0.61 18.95
C GLY A 400 3.98 -1.90 19.52
N TRP A 401 5.11 -2.37 18.96
CA TRP A 401 5.83 -3.51 19.52
C TRP A 401 6.46 -3.20 20.88
N ASP A 402 7.11 -2.04 21.04
CA ASP A 402 7.65 -1.60 22.33
C ASP A 402 6.58 -1.58 23.44
N PHE A 403 5.40 -1.01 23.14
CA PHE A 403 4.25 -0.99 24.03
C PHE A 403 3.84 -2.40 24.46
N VAL A 404 3.69 -3.33 23.52
CA VAL A 404 3.27 -4.71 23.79
C VAL A 404 4.31 -5.48 24.59
N PHE A 405 5.60 -5.33 24.26
CA PHE A 405 6.68 -5.97 24.99
C PHE A 405 6.76 -5.47 26.44
N LYS A 406 6.62 -4.16 26.66
CA LYS A 406 6.57 -3.54 28.00
C LYS A 406 5.36 -3.98 28.82
N LYS A 407 4.25 -4.31 28.18
CA LYS A 407 3.05 -4.86 28.84
C LYS A 407 3.17 -6.33 29.26
N GLY A 408 4.31 -6.97 29.01
CA GLY A 408 4.59 -8.33 29.48
C GLY A 408 4.76 -9.36 28.37
N PHE A 409 4.58 -8.99 27.10
CA PHE A 409 4.86 -9.93 26.00
C PHE A 409 6.34 -10.31 25.92
N LYS A 410 7.23 -9.47 26.46
CA LYS A 410 8.68 -9.74 26.49
C LYS A 410 9.01 -11.09 27.15
N SER A 411 8.41 -11.40 28.30
CA SER A 411 8.69 -12.67 29.01
C SER A 411 8.21 -13.89 28.21
N VAL A 412 7.07 -13.78 27.54
CA VAL A 412 6.52 -14.82 26.66
C VAL A 412 7.44 -15.04 25.46
N PHE A 413 7.89 -13.96 24.82
CA PHE A 413 8.79 -14.03 23.68
C PHE A 413 10.16 -14.60 24.06
N ASP A 414 10.78 -14.08 25.12
CA ASP A 414 12.09 -14.52 25.63
C ASP A 414 12.11 -16.00 25.99
N SER A 415 11.11 -16.44 26.77
CA SER A 415 10.96 -17.86 27.11
C SER A 415 10.81 -18.75 25.88
N SER A 416 10.16 -18.26 24.81
CA SER A 416 9.92 -19.04 23.59
C SER A 416 11.20 -19.23 22.77
N VAL A 417 12.03 -18.19 22.69
CA VAL A 417 13.31 -18.21 21.96
C VAL A 417 14.48 -18.69 22.82
N GLY A 418 14.28 -18.94 24.11
CA GLY A 418 15.32 -19.41 25.02
C GLY A 418 16.30 -18.31 25.45
N ARG A 419 15.84 -17.06 25.48
CA ARG A 419 16.56 -15.93 26.07
C ARG A 419 16.16 -15.84 27.55
N ASN A 420 17.14 -15.90 28.44
CA ASN A 420 16.94 -15.73 29.89
C ASN A 420 17.20 -14.29 30.32
#